data_AF-A0A7W0MZG3-F1
#
_entry.id   AF-A0A7W0MZG3-F1
#
_cell.length_a   1.000
_cell.length_b   1.000
_cell.length_c   1.000
_cell.angle_alpha   90.00
_cell.angle_beta   90.00
_cell.angle_gamma   90.00
#
_symmetry.space_group_name_H-M   'P 1'
#
loop_
_entity.id
_entity.type
_entity.pdbx_description
1 polymer ?
#
loop_
_entity_poly.entity_id
_entity_poly.type
_entity_poly.pdbx_seq_one_letter_code
_entity_poly.pdbx_strand_id
1 'polypeptide(L)'
;MSLGLETAQQEWTESHRRLEGHARDPARYEALMQGFEAITAQLRRRIGHTFTLAELAEAYAGAERWSRDAVAASGAPAGWARSLALVEGAAFHAYARGAVDYAP
;
A
#
# COMPACT_ATOMS: atom_id res chain seq x y z
N MET A 1 9.84 -6.39 18.59
CA MET A 1 9.54 -5.64 17.36
C MET A 1 10.72 -4.74 17.05
N SER A 2 11.07 -4.55 15.77
CA SER A 2 12.16 -3.66 15.35
C SER A 2 11.62 -2.24 15.13
N LEU A 3 12.45 -1.22 15.37
CA LEU A 3 12.08 0.18 15.16
C LEU A 3 11.58 0.45 13.72
N GLY A 4 12.22 -0.19 12.72
CA GLY A 4 11.82 -0.06 11.32
C GLY A 4 10.42 -0.61 11.02
N LEU A 5 10.00 -1.70 11.69
CA LEU A 5 8.66 -2.23 11.54
C LEU A 5 7.61 -1.30 12.16
N GLU A 6 7.88 -0.76 13.35
CA GLU A 6 6.96 0.16 14.04
C GLU A 6 6.75 1.44 13.22
N THR A 7 7.82 2.01 12.68
CA THR A 7 7.73 3.18 11.79
C THR A 7 6.93 2.86 10.53
N ALA A 8 7.20 1.74 9.86
CA ALA A 8 6.46 1.34 8.67
C ALA A 8 4.95 1.15 8.96
N GLN A 9 4.61 0.47 10.05
CA GLN A 9 3.21 0.28 10.45
C GLN A 9 2.48 1.60 10.75
N GLN A 10 3.16 2.57 11.36
CA GLN A 10 2.59 3.90 11.59
C GLN A 10 2.32 4.62 10.26
N GLU A 11 3.26 4.61 9.32
CA GLU A 11 3.09 5.21 7.99
C GLU A 11 1.94 4.58 7.20
N TRP A 12 1.85 3.25 7.24
CA TRP A 12 0.78 2.51 6.56
C TRP A 12 -0.59 2.87 7.15
N THR A 13 -0.68 2.92 8.48
CA THR A 13 -1.92 3.27 9.19
C THR A 13 -2.36 4.71 8.89
N GLU A 14 -1.42 5.66 8.87
CA GLU A 14 -1.68 7.04 8.48
C GLU A 14 -2.19 7.14 7.04
N SER A 15 -1.54 6.44 6.12
CA SER A 15 -1.90 6.42 4.71
C SER A 15 -3.28 5.83 4.48
N HIS A 16 -3.60 4.71 5.13
CA HIS A 16 -4.94 4.13 5.08
C HIS A 16 -6.00 5.09 5.61
N ARG A 17 -5.74 5.75 6.75
CA ARG A 17 -6.68 6.74 7.33
C ARG A 17 -6.93 7.91 6.38
N ARG A 18 -5.88 8.42 5.72
CA ARG A 18 -5.99 9.50 4.73
C ARG A 18 -6.75 9.05 3.49
N LEU A 19 -6.52 7.81 3.01
CA LEU A 19 -7.23 7.24 1.86
C LEU A 19 -8.74 7.17 2.15
N GLU A 20 -9.12 6.63 3.31
CA GLU A 20 -10.51 6.57 3.77
C GLU A 20 -11.14 7.97 3.94
N GLY A 21 -10.34 8.98 4.29
CA GLY A 21 -10.77 10.37 4.35
C GLY A 21 -11.29 10.93 3.01
N HIS A 22 -10.93 10.32 1.88
CA HIS A 22 -11.42 10.70 0.56
C HIS A 22 -12.76 10.05 0.17
N ALA A 23 -13.35 9.19 1.01
CA ALA A 23 -14.59 8.47 0.69
C ALA A 23 -15.80 9.37 0.36
N ARG A 24 -15.77 10.65 0.75
CA ARG A 24 -16.81 11.65 0.42
C ARG A 24 -16.69 12.24 -0.98
N ASP A 25 -15.60 11.97 -1.70
CA ASP A 25 -15.40 12.36 -3.09
C ASP A 25 -15.26 11.08 -3.94
N PRO A 26 -16.37 10.55 -4.50
CA PRO A 26 -16.38 9.26 -5.18
C PRO A 26 -15.41 9.17 -6.36
N ALA A 27 -15.30 10.24 -7.16
CA ALA A 27 -14.41 10.25 -8.32
C ALA A 27 -12.93 10.23 -7.91
N ARG A 28 -12.58 10.99 -6.87
CA ARG A 28 -11.23 10.95 -6.31
C ARG A 28 -10.93 9.61 -5.65
N TYR A 29 -11.89 9.06 -4.91
CA TYR A 29 -11.73 7.78 -4.22
C TYR A 29 -11.53 6.63 -5.21
N GLU A 30 -12.33 6.57 -6.28
CA GLU A 30 -12.17 5.58 -7.35
C GLU A 30 -10.78 5.63 -8.00
N ALA A 31 -10.28 6.84 -8.30
CA ALA A 31 -8.94 7.01 -8.85
C ALA A 31 -7.83 6.53 -7.89
N LEU A 32 -7.99 6.71 -6.57
CA LEU A 32 -7.06 6.20 -5.57
C LEU A 32 -7.14 4.68 -5.47
N MET A 33 -8.34 4.11 -5.54
CA MET A 33 -8.56 2.66 -5.48
C MET A 33 -7.92 1.92 -6.65
N GLN A 34 -7.91 2.49 -7.86
CA GLN A 34 -7.18 1.90 -9.00
C GLN A 34 -5.67 1.75 -8.72
N GLY A 35 -5.06 2.73 -8.07
CA GLY A 35 -3.65 2.66 -7.66
C GLY A 35 -3.44 1.65 -6.53
N PHE A 36 -4.32 1.65 -5.52
CA PHE A 36 -4.30 0.71 -4.41
C PHE A 36 -4.40 -0.76 -4.88
N GLU A 37 -5.30 -1.05 -5.82
CA GLU A 37 -5.50 -2.38 -6.38
C GLU A 37 -4.27 -2.85 -7.18
N ALA A 38 -3.68 -1.95 -7.97
CA ALA A 38 -2.46 -2.24 -8.71
C ALA A 38 -1.29 -2.63 -7.80
N ILE A 39 -1.10 -1.90 -6.69
CA ILE A 39 -0.05 -2.19 -5.71
C ILE A 39 -0.35 -3.49 -4.96
N THR A 40 -1.60 -3.71 -4.56
CA THR A 40 -2.02 -4.96 -3.88
C THR A 40 -1.82 -6.18 -4.79
N ALA A 41 -2.08 -6.05 -6.09
CA ALA A 41 -1.79 -7.12 -7.06
C ALA A 41 -0.28 -7.40 -7.16
N GLN A 42 0.58 -6.38 -7.10
CA GLN A 42 2.03 -6.58 -7.06
C GLN A 42 2.52 -7.21 -5.75
N LEU A 43 1.95 -6.82 -4.61
CA LEU A 43 2.25 -7.45 -3.32
C LEU A 43 1.96 -8.95 -3.37
N ARG A 44 0.81 -9.36 -3.92
CA ARG A 44 0.49 -10.78 -4.13
C ARG A 44 1.50 -11.51 -5.02
N ARG A 45 1.99 -10.86 -6.08
CA ARG A 45 2.97 -11.46 -7.00
C ARG A 45 4.37 -11.57 -6.40
N ARG A 46 4.77 -10.62 -5.55
CA ARG A 46 6.13 -10.50 -5.01
C ARG A 46 6.32 -11.23 -3.69
N ILE A 47 5.35 -11.10 -2.78
CA ILE A 47 5.41 -11.60 -1.41
C ILE A 47 4.62 -12.91 -1.29
N GLY A 48 3.52 -13.05 -2.03
CA GLY A 48 2.65 -14.21 -1.94
C GLY A 48 1.75 -14.19 -0.70
N HIS A 49 1.21 -15.36 -0.35
CA HIS A 49 0.13 -15.50 0.65
C HIS A 49 0.61 -15.83 2.06
N THR A 50 1.85 -16.31 2.22
CA THR A 50 2.42 -16.68 3.52
C THR A 50 3.65 -15.82 3.75
N PHE A 51 3.53 -14.87 4.67
CA PHE A 51 4.56 -13.91 5.00
C PHE A 51 4.34 -13.37 6.42
N THR A 52 5.37 -12.75 6.97
CA THR A 52 5.40 -12.05 8.26
C THR A 52 5.33 -10.54 8.06
N LEU A 53 5.00 -9.81 9.12
CA LEU A 53 5.05 -8.35 9.14
C LEU A 53 6.47 -7.82 8.87
N ALA A 54 7.50 -8.54 9.31
CA ALA A 54 8.89 -8.18 9.05
C ALA A 54 9.24 -8.28 7.56
N GLU A 55 8.88 -9.38 6.90
CA GLU A 55 9.09 -9.56 5.44
C GLU A 55 8.32 -8.50 4.63
N LEU A 56 7.13 -8.13 5.08
CA LEU A 56 6.36 -7.05 4.47
C LEU A 56 7.06 -5.69 4.62
N ALA A 57 7.64 -5.39 5.79
CA ALA A 57 8.40 -4.16 6.03
C ALA A 57 9.70 -4.11 5.19
N GLU A 58 10.37 -5.24 5.01
CA GLU A 58 11.52 -5.35 4.10
C GLU A 58 11.12 -5.05 2.65
N ALA A 59 9.98 -5.57 2.19
CA ALA A 59 9.45 -5.26 0.87
C ALA A 59 9.07 -3.77 0.71
N TYR A 60 8.60 -3.14 1.78
CA TYR A 60 8.24 -1.70 1.80
C TYR A 60 9.47 -0.80 1.60
N ALA A 61 10.62 -1.15 2.19
CA ALA A 61 11.85 -0.36 2.05
C ALA A 61 12.34 -0.20 0.59
N GLY A 62 11.95 -1.12 -0.29
CA GLY A 62 12.25 -1.09 -1.73
C GLY A 62 11.02 -0.83 -2.61
N ALA A 63 9.90 -0.35 -2.05
CA ALA A 63 8.61 -0.32 -2.72
C ALA A 63 8.50 0.69 -3.86
N GLU A 64 9.05 1.89 -3.65
CA GLU A 64 8.74 3.08 -4.46
C GLU A 64 8.86 2.83 -5.97
N ARG A 65 9.94 2.17 -6.40
CA ARG A 65 10.18 1.95 -7.84
C ARG A 65 9.13 1.02 -8.45
N TRP A 66 8.88 -0.13 -7.83
CA TRP A 66 7.97 -1.10 -8.43
C TRP A 66 6.51 -0.73 -8.22
N SER A 67 6.16 -0.01 -7.16
CA SER A 67 4.81 0.50 -6.95
C SER A 67 4.46 1.58 -7.97
N ARG A 68 5.42 2.48 -8.28
CA ARG A 68 5.31 3.46 -9.36
C ARG A 68 5.04 2.78 -10.70
N ASP A 69 5.85 1.77 -11.04
CA ASP A 69 5.69 1.01 -12.29
C ASP A 69 4.32 0.29 -12.34
N ALA A 70 3.87 -0.24 -11.21
CA ALA A 70 2.56 -0.90 -11.09
C ALA A 70 1.39 0.03 -11.40
N VAL A 71 1.40 1.23 -10.80
CA VAL A 71 0.34 2.22 -10.98
C VAL A 71 0.42 2.86 -12.37
N ALA A 72 1.63 3.06 -12.91
CA ALA A 72 1.80 3.52 -14.28
C ALA A 72 1.21 2.52 -15.30
N ALA A 73 1.40 1.22 -15.06
CA ALA A 73 0.91 0.16 -15.93
C ALA A 73 -0.60 -0.14 -15.79
N SER A 74 -1.26 0.33 -14.72
CA SER A 74 -2.69 0.05 -14.48
C SER A 74 -3.64 0.95 -15.27
N GLY A 75 -3.12 1.94 -16.01
CA GLY A 75 -3.93 2.95 -16.67
C GLY A 75 -4.44 4.05 -15.73
N ALA A 76 -3.77 4.23 -14.58
CA ALA A 76 -4.16 5.24 -13.59
C ALA A 76 -4.26 6.65 -14.21
N PRO A 77 -5.23 7.47 -13.74
CA PRO A 77 -5.53 8.77 -14.34
C PRO A 77 -4.37 9.77 -14.16
N ALA A 78 -4.33 10.78 -15.02
CA ALA A 78 -3.31 11.82 -14.98
C ALA A 78 -3.14 12.41 -13.57
N GLY A 79 -1.89 12.57 -13.13
CA GLY A 79 -1.56 13.12 -11.81
C GLY A 79 -1.56 12.12 -10.66
N TRP A 80 -1.75 10.82 -10.92
CA TRP A 80 -1.66 9.73 -9.91
C TRP A 80 -0.37 9.74 -9.10
N ALA A 81 0.74 10.21 -9.68
CA ALA A 81 2.06 10.24 -9.03
C ALA A 81 2.06 11.03 -7.71
N ARG A 82 1.22 12.07 -7.57
CA ARG A 82 1.09 12.87 -6.34
C ARG A 82 0.44 12.10 -5.19
N SER A 83 -0.28 11.03 -5.50
CA SER A 83 -0.94 10.15 -4.52
C SER A 83 -0.25 8.80 -4.37
N LEU A 84 0.90 8.58 -5.01
CA LEU A 84 1.57 7.27 -4.97
C LEU A 84 1.87 6.80 -3.55
N ALA A 85 2.52 7.64 -2.73
CA ALA A 85 2.84 7.30 -1.34
C ALA A 85 1.58 6.99 -0.50
N LEU A 86 0.49 7.72 -0.76
CA LEU A 86 -0.79 7.49 -0.08
C LEU A 86 -1.37 6.10 -0.40
N VAL A 87 -1.43 5.75 -1.68
CA VAL A 87 -2.01 4.45 -2.09
C VAL A 87 -1.07 3.29 -1.76
N GLU A 88 0.25 3.51 -1.79
CA GLU A 88 1.25 2.53 -1.39
C GLU A 88 1.11 2.18 0.10
N GLY A 89 1.19 3.16 1.00
CA GLY A 89 1.04 2.90 2.43
C GLY A 89 -0.30 2.28 2.79
N ALA A 90 -1.39 2.69 2.13
CA ALA A 90 -2.71 2.08 2.33
C ALA A 90 -2.75 0.61 1.87
N ALA A 91 -2.14 0.28 0.73
CA ALA A 91 -2.07 -1.09 0.24
C ALA A 91 -1.25 -1.99 1.19
N PHE A 92 -0.11 -1.50 1.69
CA PHE A 92 0.68 -2.20 2.71
C PHE A 92 -0.10 -2.39 4.02
N HIS A 93 -0.85 -1.38 4.48
CA HIS A 93 -1.73 -1.51 5.64
C HIS A 93 -2.77 -2.62 5.45
N ALA A 94 -3.43 -2.65 4.30
CA ALA A 94 -4.43 -3.66 4.00
C ALA A 94 -3.82 -5.05 3.89
N TYR A 95 -2.64 -5.16 3.27
CA TYR A 95 -1.94 -6.44 3.09
C TYR A 95 -1.39 -7.00 4.40
N ALA A 96 -0.97 -6.15 5.34
CA ALA A 96 -0.43 -6.54 6.64
C ALA A 96 -1.39 -7.45 7.44
N ARG A 97 -2.71 -7.31 7.26
CA ARG A 97 -3.72 -8.17 7.90
C ARG A 97 -3.65 -9.64 7.46
N GLY A 98 -2.98 -9.92 6.34
CA GLY A 98 -2.73 -11.28 5.85
C GLY A 98 -1.44 -11.90 6.39
N ALA A 99 -0.63 -11.18 7.18
CA ALA A 99 0.59 -11.72 7.75
C ALA A 99 0.28 -12.78 8.82
N VAL A 100 1.11 -13.82 8.90
CA VAL A 100 0.91 -14.96 9.82
C VAL A 100 1.07 -14.58 11.30
N ASP A 101 1.78 -13.48 11.56
CA ASP A 101 2.06 -12.91 12.88
C ASP A 101 1.27 -11.61 13.13
N TYR A 102 0.23 -11.33 12.32
CA TYR A 102 -0.63 -10.17 12.51
C TYR A 102 -1.44 -10.28 13.81
N ALA A 103 -1.34 -9.25 14.66
CA ALA A 103 -2.17 -9.07 15.86
C ALA A 103 -3.02 -7.80 15.71
N PRO A 104 -4.36 -7.89 15.82
CA PRO A 104 -5.28 -6.76 15.69
C PRO A 104 -5.31 -5.82 16.91
#